data_AF-A0A1Y5SQR8-F1
#
_entry.id   AF-A0A1Y5SQR8-F1
#
_cell.length_a   1.000
_cell.length_b   1.000
_cell.length_c   1.000
_cell.angle_alpha   90.00
_cell.angle_beta   90.00
_cell.angle_gamma   90.00
#
_symmetry.space_group_name_H-M   'P 1'
#
loop_
_entity.id
_entity.type
_entity.pdbx_description
1 polymer ?
#
loop_
_entity_poly.entity_id
_entity_poly.type
_entity_poly.pdbx_seq_one_letter_code
_entity_poly.pdbx_strand_id
1 'polypeptide(L)'
;MCSDQSAKDHALLISTKDLSDFLNTSEGFARNLMKKLDIPKRGKGYPRLRIFAVFGFEKPYPIHAPGIWSTLLDAPAAAKETGESEKTIGRMYEGAHKDKSFTNFLYFGPRKRMIFPFEAAAWLSGTQPKFVRKKELMHPFLRRERQATHHTDNPKREPAPTGIRSSAITTFLPPKAEK
;
A
#
# COMPACT_ATOMS: atom_id res chain seq x y z
N MET A 1 -39.15 12.33 -17.56
CA MET A 1 -38.26 11.50 -18.41
C MET A 1 -37.07 11.09 -17.58
N CYS A 2 -36.98 9.82 -17.18
CA CYS A 2 -36.02 9.32 -16.19
C CYS A 2 -35.38 8.03 -16.72
N SER A 3 -34.57 8.13 -17.78
CA SER A 3 -33.95 6.95 -18.41
C SER A 3 -32.72 7.40 -19.19
N ASP A 4 -31.59 7.59 -18.50
CA ASP A 4 -30.25 7.59 -19.14
C ASP A 4 -29.08 7.63 -18.14
N GLN A 5 -29.32 7.97 -16.87
CA GLN A 5 -28.26 7.92 -15.84
C GLN A 5 -27.73 6.50 -15.59
N SER A 6 -28.62 5.49 -15.62
CA SER A 6 -28.28 4.10 -15.28
C SER A 6 -27.24 3.48 -16.25
N ALA A 7 -27.33 3.79 -17.55
CA ALA A 7 -26.37 3.31 -18.54
C ALA A 7 -24.99 3.97 -18.38
N LYS A 8 -24.94 5.25 -18.00
CA LYS A 8 -23.69 5.97 -17.65
C LYS A 8 -23.06 5.42 -16.37
N ASP A 9 -23.87 5.05 -15.39
CA ASP A 9 -23.41 4.47 -14.13
C ASP A 9 -22.82 3.07 -14.30
N HIS A 10 -23.34 2.26 -15.23
CA HIS A 10 -22.78 0.94 -15.55
C HIS A 10 -21.39 1.01 -16.22
N ALA A 11 -21.14 2.02 -17.06
CA ALA A 11 -19.81 2.26 -17.66
C ALA A 11 -18.74 2.65 -16.62
N LEU A 12 -19.17 3.10 -15.44
CA LEU A 12 -18.31 3.45 -14.31
C LEU A 12 -18.04 2.27 -13.38
N LEU A 13 -18.61 1.09 -13.66
CA LEU A 13 -18.35 -0.12 -12.90
C LEU A 13 -17.37 -1.04 -13.65
N ILE A 14 -16.59 -1.82 -12.89
CA ILE A 14 -15.78 -2.91 -13.40
C ILE A 14 -16.26 -4.22 -12.78
N SER A 15 -16.47 -5.25 -13.59
CA SER A 15 -16.88 -6.56 -13.07
C SER A 15 -15.75 -7.18 -12.23
N THR A 16 -16.06 -8.17 -11.39
CA THR A 16 -15.01 -8.88 -10.63
C THR A 16 -14.00 -9.55 -11.57
N LYS A 17 -14.48 -10.08 -12.70
CA LYS A 17 -13.67 -10.78 -13.70
C LYS A 17 -12.71 -9.82 -14.40
N ASP A 18 -13.23 -8.71 -14.94
CA ASP A 18 -12.38 -7.72 -15.61
C ASP A 18 -11.38 -7.10 -14.62
N LEU A 19 -11.79 -6.93 -13.36
CA LEU A 19 -10.90 -6.47 -12.30
C LEU A 19 -9.80 -7.49 -11.99
N SER A 20 -10.12 -8.79 -11.95
CA SER A 20 -9.11 -9.82 -11.71
C SER A 20 -8.12 -9.93 -12.87
N ASP A 21 -8.60 -9.80 -14.10
CA ASP A 21 -7.80 -9.78 -15.32
C ASP A 21 -6.88 -8.56 -15.35
N PHE A 22 -7.41 -7.37 -15.02
CA PHE A 22 -6.63 -6.14 -14.87
C PHE A 22 -5.54 -6.27 -13.80
N LEU A 23 -5.86 -6.85 -12.64
CA LEU A 23 -4.90 -7.04 -11.55
C LEU A 23 -3.93 -8.22 -11.78
N ASN A 24 -4.11 -8.99 -12.86
CA ASN A 24 -3.43 -10.26 -13.12
C ASN A 24 -3.52 -11.23 -11.93
N THR A 25 -4.73 -11.42 -11.38
CA THR A 25 -4.98 -12.20 -10.15
C THR A 25 -6.22 -13.10 -10.29
N SER A 26 -6.49 -13.93 -9.27
CA SER A 26 -7.77 -14.63 -9.19
C SER A 26 -8.91 -13.70 -8.75
N GLU A 27 -10.14 -14.02 -9.13
CA GLU A 27 -11.34 -13.27 -8.69
C GLU A 27 -11.49 -13.24 -7.17
N GLY A 28 -11.09 -14.31 -6.47
CA GLY A 28 -11.09 -14.36 -5.01
C GLY A 28 -10.15 -13.34 -4.41
N PHE A 29 -8.95 -13.19 -4.99
CA PHE A 29 -8.00 -12.17 -4.59
C PHE A 29 -8.52 -10.76 -4.86
N ALA A 30 -9.07 -10.51 -6.06
CA ALA A 30 -9.64 -9.22 -6.41
C ALA A 30 -10.77 -8.79 -5.44
N ARG A 31 -11.67 -9.71 -5.09
CA ARG A 31 -12.73 -9.46 -4.08
C ARG A 31 -12.15 -9.10 -2.71
N ASN A 32 -11.19 -9.88 -2.25
CA ASN A 32 -10.55 -9.64 -0.95
C ASN A 32 -9.78 -8.31 -0.94
N LEU A 33 -9.14 -7.95 -2.06
CA LEU A 33 -8.46 -6.67 -2.21
C LEU A 33 -9.45 -5.51 -2.12
N MET A 34 -10.56 -5.56 -2.86
CA MET A 34 -11.58 -4.50 -2.79
C MET A 34 -12.15 -4.33 -1.38
N LYS A 35 -12.34 -5.44 -0.65
CA LYS A 35 -12.74 -5.42 0.76
C LYS A 35 -11.70 -4.73 1.65
N LYS A 36 -10.40 -4.99 1.45
CA LYS A 36 -9.31 -4.34 2.21
C LYS A 36 -9.11 -2.86 1.87
N LEU A 37 -9.60 -2.42 0.71
CA LEU A 37 -9.57 -1.04 0.27
C LEU A 37 -10.88 -0.29 0.56
N ASP A 38 -11.80 -0.91 1.31
CA ASP A 38 -13.13 -0.38 1.63
C ASP A 38 -13.92 0.08 0.39
N ILE A 39 -13.78 -0.64 -0.73
CA ILE A 39 -14.52 -0.38 -1.97
C ILE A 39 -15.73 -1.32 -2.02
N PRO A 40 -16.95 -0.82 -1.76
CA PRO A 40 -18.15 -1.64 -1.83
C PRO A 40 -18.49 -2.00 -3.27
N LYS A 41 -18.94 -3.24 -3.46
CA LYS A 41 -19.54 -3.68 -4.72
C LYS A 41 -20.89 -2.99 -4.90
N ARG A 42 -21.15 -2.45 -6.09
CA ARG A 42 -22.43 -1.83 -6.49
C ARG A 42 -23.03 -2.63 -7.62
N GLY A 43 -24.16 -3.29 -7.36
CA GLY A 43 -24.79 -4.19 -8.32
C GLY A 43 -23.81 -5.27 -8.82
N LYS A 44 -23.50 -5.24 -10.13
CA LYS A 44 -22.66 -6.24 -10.79
C LYS A 44 -21.14 -6.00 -10.66
N GLY A 45 -20.68 -4.84 -10.17
CA GLY A 45 -19.25 -4.49 -10.21
C GLY A 45 -18.77 -3.50 -9.15
N TYR A 46 -17.52 -3.07 -9.27
CA TYR A 46 -16.88 -2.09 -8.39
C TYR A 46 -16.75 -0.72 -9.07
N PRO A 47 -16.88 0.40 -8.33
CA PRO A 47 -16.72 1.74 -8.92
C PRO A 47 -15.28 2.01 -9.36
N ARG A 48 -15.08 2.15 -10.68
CA ARG A 48 -13.79 2.49 -11.32
C ARG A 48 -13.15 3.74 -10.72
N LEU A 49 -13.97 4.77 -10.47
CA LEU A 49 -13.55 6.02 -9.83
C LEU A 49 -12.88 5.80 -8.48
N ARG A 50 -13.49 4.97 -7.62
CA ARG A 50 -12.94 4.68 -6.30
C ARG A 50 -11.64 3.89 -6.41
N ILE A 51 -11.57 2.97 -7.37
CA ILE A 51 -10.36 2.19 -7.66
C ILE A 51 -9.20 3.09 -8.06
N PHE A 52 -9.39 4.04 -8.99
CA PHE A 52 -8.33 4.98 -9.37
C PHE A 52 -7.92 5.90 -8.22
N ALA A 53 -8.88 6.34 -7.41
CA ALA A 53 -8.60 7.13 -6.21
C ALA A 53 -7.68 6.36 -5.25
N VAL A 54 -8.00 5.10 -4.92
CA VAL A 54 -7.16 4.28 -4.02
C VAL A 54 -5.82 3.89 -4.64
N PHE A 55 -5.68 3.88 -5.96
CA PHE A 55 -4.38 3.68 -6.61
C PHE A 55 -3.50 4.93 -6.58
N GLY A 56 -4.04 6.08 -6.17
CA GLY A 56 -3.30 7.33 -5.97
C GLY A 56 -3.27 8.23 -7.21
N PHE A 57 -4.19 8.06 -8.16
CA PHE A 57 -4.30 8.97 -9.29
C PHE A 57 -4.83 10.32 -8.82
N GLU A 58 -4.35 11.39 -9.44
CA GLU A 58 -4.89 12.72 -9.24
C GLU A 58 -6.12 12.94 -10.12
N LYS A 59 -7.06 13.77 -9.67
CA LYS A 59 -8.21 14.16 -10.49
C LYS A 59 -7.75 15.14 -11.58
N PRO A 60 -8.33 15.09 -12.79
CA PRO A 60 -9.40 14.19 -13.24
C PRO A 60 -8.88 12.76 -13.51
N TYR A 61 -9.64 11.75 -13.07
CA TYR A 61 -9.23 10.35 -13.23
C TYR A 61 -9.28 9.89 -14.70
N PRO A 62 -8.27 9.13 -15.18
CA PRO A 62 -8.17 8.70 -16.57
C PRO A 62 -9.08 7.51 -16.93
N ILE A 63 -10.34 7.50 -16.50
CA ILE A 63 -11.23 6.32 -16.53
C ILE A 63 -11.54 5.85 -17.96
N HIS A 64 -11.63 6.81 -18.89
CA HIS A 64 -11.94 6.59 -20.30
C HIS A 64 -10.68 6.53 -21.18
N ALA A 65 -9.49 6.65 -20.58
CA ALA A 65 -8.27 6.69 -21.36
C ALA A 65 -7.97 5.30 -21.94
N PRO A 66 -7.59 5.21 -23.22
CA PRO A 66 -7.27 3.93 -23.85
C PRO A 66 -6.05 3.30 -23.18
N GLY A 67 -6.15 2.00 -22.87
CA GLY A 67 -5.08 1.22 -22.25
C GLY A 67 -4.88 1.43 -20.74
N ILE A 68 -5.69 2.27 -20.08
CA ILE A 68 -5.56 2.46 -18.62
C ILE A 68 -5.93 1.19 -17.83
N TRP A 69 -6.81 0.36 -18.40
CA TRP A 69 -7.26 -0.91 -17.86
C TRP A 69 -6.49 -2.10 -18.46
N SER A 70 -5.35 -1.84 -19.10
CA SER A 70 -4.44 -2.92 -19.48
C SER A 70 -3.93 -3.64 -18.23
N THR A 71 -3.69 -4.95 -18.37
CA THR A 71 -3.19 -5.80 -17.29
C THR A 71 -1.96 -5.19 -16.63
N LEU A 72 -1.98 -5.11 -15.30
CA LEU A 72 -0.84 -4.66 -14.53
C LEU A 72 0.31 -5.65 -14.66
N LEU A 73 1.53 -5.12 -14.65
CA LEU A 73 2.74 -5.90 -14.82
C LEU A 73 3.33 -6.27 -13.47
N ASP A 74 3.56 -7.55 -13.24
CA ASP A 74 4.39 -8.01 -12.13
C ASP A 74 5.88 -7.89 -12.49
N ALA A 75 6.78 -8.24 -11.56
CA ALA A 75 8.22 -8.16 -11.84
C ALA A 75 8.66 -9.02 -13.05
N PRO A 76 8.19 -10.28 -13.22
CA PRO A 76 8.43 -11.06 -14.44
C PRO A 76 7.92 -10.40 -15.72
N ALA A 77 6.70 -9.88 -15.74
CA ALA A 77 6.14 -9.24 -16.94
C ALA A 77 6.88 -7.93 -17.26
N ALA A 78 7.17 -7.10 -16.25
CA ALA A 78 7.92 -5.88 -16.42
C ALA A 78 9.36 -6.16 -16.90
N ALA A 79 10.02 -7.21 -16.39
CA ALA A 79 11.33 -7.64 -16.87
C ALA A 79 11.31 -7.99 -18.37
N LYS A 80 10.29 -8.71 -18.84
CA LYS A 80 10.13 -9.03 -20.26
C LYS A 80 9.90 -7.79 -21.13
N GLU A 81 9.09 -6.83 -20.67
CA GLU A 81 8.84 -5.61 -21.44
C GLU A 81 10.06 -4.68 -21.50
N THR A 82 10.86 -4.67 -20.44
CA THR A 82 12.01 -3.76 -20.29
C THR A 82 13.32 -4.35 -20.79
N GLY A 83 13.40 -5.67 -20.99
CA GLY A 83 14.64 -6.37 -21.29
C GLY A 83 15.57 -6.52 -20.07
N GLU A 84 15.11 -6.14 -18.88
CA GLU A 84 15.87 -6.21 -17.63
C GLU A 84 15.69 -7.55 -16.91
N SER A 85 16.55 -7.83 -15.92
CA SER A 85 16.38 -9.00 -15.06
C SER A 85 15.25 -8.78 -14.03
N GLU A 86 14.51 -9.83 -13.69
CA GLU A 86 13.47 -9.78 -12.64
C GLU A 86 14.03 -9.29 -11.29
N LYS A 87 15.29 -9.64 -11.00
CA LYS A 87 16.00 -9.20 -9.78
C LYS A 87 16.27 -7.70 -9.80
N THR A 88 16.61 -7.14 -10.97
CA THR A 88 16.79 -5.69 -11.15
C THR A 88 15.46 -4.98 -10.89
N ILE A 89 14.40 -5.38 -11.59
CA ILE A 89 13.05 -4.80 -11.43
C ILE A 89 12.58 -4.90 -9.97
N GLY A 90 12.77 -6.05 -9.33
CA GLY A 90 12.42 -6.25 -7.93
C GLY A 90 13.14 -5.30 -6.97
N ARG A 91 14.45 -5.06 -7.19
CA ARG A 91 15.24 -4.09 -6.40
C ARG A 91 14.84 -2.65 -6.67
N MET A 92 14.46 -2.32 -7.91
CA MET A 92 13.99 -0.99 -8.27
C MET A 92 12.68 -0.66 -7.59
N TYR A 93 11.70 -1.57 -7.62
CA TYR A 93 10.47 -1.42 -6.84
C TYR A 93 10.78 -1.13 -5.37
N GLU A 94 11.74 -1.80 -4.76
CA GLU A 94 12.10 -1.57 -3.36
C GLU A 94 12.89 -0.29 -3.08
N GLY A 95 13.33 0.44 -4.12
CA GLY A 95 14.25 1.56 -3.98
C GLY A 95 15.65 1.16 -3.50
N ALA A 96 15.98 -0.14 -3.58
CA ALA A 96 17.29 -0.70 -3.22
C ALA A 96 18.28 -0.67 -4.39
N HIS A 97 17.81 -0.32 -5.59
CA HIS A 97 18.65 -0.09 -6.76
C HIS A 97 19.30 1.30 -6.73
N LYS A 98 20.43 1.48 -7.44
CA LYS A 98 21.11 2.79 -7.55
C LYS A 98 20.22 3.83 -8.22
N ASP A 99 19.52 3.39 -9.27
CA ASP A 99 18.46 4.18 -9.90
C ASP A 99 17.17 4.06 -9.09
N LYS A 100 16.70 5.20 -8.58
CA LYS A 100 15.49 5.35 -7.76
C LYS A 100 14.35 6.05 -8.51
N SER A 101 14.51 6.29 -9.81
CA SER A 101 13.48 6.88 -10.65
C SER A 101 12.18 6.05 -10.69
N PHE A 102 12.29 4.76 -10.35
CA PHE A 102 11.22 3.77 -10.53
C PHE A 102 10.78 3.10 -9.21
N THR A 103 10.05 3.84 -8.38
CA THR A 103 9.60 3.37 -7.05
C THR A 103 8.08 3.44 -6.85
N ASN A 104 7.34 3.86 -7.87
CA ASN A 104 5.88 3.96 -7.81
C ASN A 104 5.26 2.63 -8.28
N PHE A 105 4.96 1.72 -7.35
CA PHE A 105 4.30 0.42 -7.62
C PHE A 105 3.14 0.20 -6.64
N LEU A 106 2.28 -0.76 -6.94
CA LEU A 106 1.20 -1.22 -6.07
C LEU A 106 1.65 -2.47 -5.31
N TYR A 107 1.66 -2.40 -3.98
CA TYR A 107 1.97 -3.55 -3.13
C TYR A 107 0.72 -4.38 -2.86
N PHE A 108 0.69 -5.62 -3.36
CA PHE A 108 -0.36 -6.60 -3.10
C PHE A 108 0.10 -7.74 -2.19
N GLY A 109 1.39 -7.77 -1.84
CA GLY A 109 1.97 -8.73 -0.89
C GLY A 109 3.48 -8.91 -1.11
N PRO A 110 4.14 -9.78 -0.31
CA PRO A 110 5.59 -9.93 -0.34
C PRO A 110 6.16 -10.28 -1.72
N ARG A 111 5.42 -11.12 -2.46
CA ARG A 111 5.77 -11.62 -3.80
C ARG A 111 5.03 -10.90 -4.94
N LYS A 112 4.06 -10.04 -4.63
CA LYS A 112 3.18 -9.45 -5.64
C LYS A 112 3.23 -7.93 -5.58
N ARG A 113 3.98 -7.38 -6.52
CA ARG A 113 4.20 -5.95 -6.70
C ARG A 113 3.90 -5.68 -8.16
N MET A 114 3.00 -4.75 -8.39
CA MET A 114 2.43 -4.52 -9.71
C MET A 114 2.67 -3.09 -10.12
N ILE A 115 2.90 -2.86 -11.41
CA ILE A 115 3.01 -1.53 -11.97
C ILE A 115 2.09 -1.38 -13.18
N PHE A 116 1.71 -0.13 -13.47
CA PHE A 116 1.02 0.19 -14.70
C PHE A 116 1.97 0.10 -15.90
N PRO A 117 1.54 -0.47 -17.04
CA PRO A 117 2.36 -0.54 -18.25
C PRO A 117 2.89 0.83 -18.73
N PHE A 118 2.08 1.88 -18.63
CA PHE A 118 2.51 3.23 -19.03
C PHE A 118 3.62 3.81 -18.13
N GLU A 119 3.71 3.39 -16.86
CA GLU A 119 4.79 3.83 -15.97
C GLU A 119 6.10 3.12 -16.32
N ALA A 120 6.03 1.82 -16.68
CA ALA A 120 7.19 1.09 -17.19
C ALA A 120 7.70 1.68 -18.52
N ALA A 121 6.80 2.02 -19.44
CA ALA A 121 7.16 2.64 -20.72
C ALA A 121 7.75 4.06 -20.55
N ALA A 122 7.17 4.88 -19.66
CA ALA A 122 7.68 6.21 -19.36
C ALA A 122 9.10 6.16 -18.78
N TRP A 123 9.34 5.19 -17.89
CA TRP A 123 10.67 4.94 -17.35
C TRP A 123 11.68 4.56 -18.44
N LEU A 124 11.37 3.56 -19.28
CA LEU A 124 12.25 3.12 -20.38
C LEU A 124 12.60 4.24 -21.36
N SER A 125 11.64 5.11 -21.65
CA SER A 125 11.82 6.21 -22.59
C SER A 125 12.43 7.47 -21.96
N GLY A 126 12.59 7.52 -20.63
CA GLY A 126 12.99 8.72 -19.90
C GLY A 126 11.96 9.86 -20.00
N THR A 127 10.72 9.56 -20.40
CA THR A 127 9.66 10.55 -20.57
C THR A 127 8.78 10.66 -19.34
N GLN A 128 8.00 11.74 -19.23
CA GLN A 128 7.01 11.85 -18.16
C GLN A 128 5.88 10.83 -18.36
N PRO A 129 5.39 10.20 -17.28
CA PRO A 129 4.29 9.26 -17.37
C PRO A 129 3.02 9.95 -17.87
N LYS A 130 2.28 9.24 -18.73
CA LYS A 130 1.04 9.74 -19.34
C LYS A 130 -0.01 10.19 -18.31
N PHE A 131 0.01 9.60 -17.12
CA PHE A 131 -0.90 9.94 -16.03
C PHE A 131 -0.13 10.16 -14.74
N VAL A 132 -0.57 11.15 -13.97
CA VAL A 132 0.05 11.49 -12.68
C VAL A 132 -0.57 10.63 -11.58
N ARG A 133 0.30 9.90 -10.88
CA ARG A 133 -0.04 9.07 -9.72
C ARG A 133 0.91 9.38 -8.58
N LYS A 134 0.38 9.84 -7.45
CA LYS A 134 1.18 10.24 -6.28
C LYS A 134 1.09 9.14 -5.23
N LYS A 135 2.25 8.69 -4.73
CA LYS A 135 2.31 7.70 -3.64
C LYS A 135 1.50 8.17 -2.43
N GLU A 136 1.56 9.46 -2.13
CA GLU A 136 0.82 10.15 -1.05
C GLU A 136 -0.71 10.14 -1.19
N LEU A 137 -1.25 9.82 -2.36
CA LEU A 137 -2.70 9.68 -2.57
C LEU A 137 -3.15 8.21 -2.56
N MET A 138 -2.22 7.28 -2.69
CA MET A 138 -2.51 5.84 -2.76
C MET A 138 -3.10 5.32 -1.44
N HIS A 139 -3.91 4.28 -1.43
CA HIS A 139 -4.39 3.72 -0.18
C HIS A 139 -3.22 3.15 0.65
N PRO A 140 -3.15 3.36 1.99
CA PRO A 140 -2.02 2.92 2.83
C PRO A 140 -1.66 1.44 2.66
N PHE A 141 -2.67 0.58 2.54
CA PHE A 141 -2.50 -0.86 2.28
C PHE A 141 -1.61 -1.17 1.06
N LEU A 142 -1.64 -0.30 0.04
CA LEU A 142 -0.92 -0.47 -1.23
C LEU A 142 0.47 0.18 -1.24
N ARG A 143 0.79 1.04 -0.27
CA ARG A 143 2.07 1.78 -0.21
C ARG A 143 3.22 0.99 0.39
N ARG A 144 2.93 -0.15 1.03
CA ARG A 144 3.88 -0.85 1.92
C ARG A 144 4.45 0.10 2.97
N GLU A 145 3.69 1.09 3.42
CA GLU A 145 4.01 1.79 4.64
C GLU A 145 3.73 0.77 5.74
N ARG A 146 4.80 0.29 6.40
CA ARG A 146 4.65 -0.33 7.72
C ARG A 146 3.70 0.60 8.46
N GLN A 147 2.51 0.13 8.82
CA GLN A 147 1.78 0.80 9.89
C GLN A 147 2.83 0.99 10.96
N ALA A 148 3.14 2.25 11.29
CA ALA A 148 3.89 2.50 12.49
C ALA A 148 3.07 1.75 13.54
N THR A 149 3.63 0.65 14.03
CA THR A 149 3.14 0.07 15.27
C THR A 149 3.34 1.21 16.23
N HIS A 150 2.29 2.00 16.45
CA HIS A 150 2.02 2.53 17.76
C HIS A 150 2.05 1.27 18.63
N HIS A 151 3.24 0.96 19.14
CA HIS A 151 3.35 0.47 20.50
C HIS A 151 2.57 1.51 21.28
N THR A 152 1.27 1.26 21.47
CA THR A 152 0.60 1.67 22.67
C THR A 152 1.46 1.10 23.78
N ASP A 153 2.37 1.93 24.29
CA ASP A 153 2.90 1.77 25.63
C ASP A 153 1.68 1.56 26.51
N ASN A 154 1.49 0.32 26.96
CA ASN A 154 0.54 -0.01 28.00
C ASN A 154 0.95 0.81 29.23
N PRO A 155 0.18 1.82 29.69
CA PRO A 155 0.46 2.43 30.96
C PRO A 155 -0.35 1.65 31.99
N LYS A 156 0.10 0.46 32.41
CA LYS A 156 -0.49 -0.23 33.57
C LYS A 156 0.34 -1.41 34.09
N ARG A 157 1.20 -1.12 35.07
CA ARG A 157 1.03 -1.55 36.47
C ARG A 157 2.31 -1.22 37.24
N GLU A 158 2.29 -0.12 37.99
CA GLU A 158 2.98 -0.12 39.27
C GLU A 158 2.36 -1.21 40.16
N PRO A 159 3.13 -2.13 40.75
CA PRO A 159 2.67 -2.83 41.92
C PRO A 159 2.80 -1.91 43.14
N ALA A 160 1.66 -1.58 43.73
CA ALA A 160 1.53 -0.90 45.02
C ALA A 160 2.13 -1.72 46.18
N PRO A 161 2.46 -1.10 47.33
CA PRO A 161 3.34 -1.65 48.36
C PRO A 161 2.61 -2.48 49.42
N THR A 162 3.23 -3.57 49.85
CA THR A 162 2.88 -4.39 51.02
C THR A 162 4.15 -5.15 51.41
N GLY A 163 4.70 -5.19 52.62
CA GLY A 163 4.35 -4.69 53.93
C GLY A 163 5.20 -5.47 54.95
N ILE A 164 6.05 -4.75 55.69
CA ILE A 164 6.50 -4.96 57.09
C ILE A 164 6.99 -6.36 57.55
N ARG A 165 8.29 -6.44 57.93
CA ARG A 165 8.82 -7.00 59.21
C ARG A 165 10.12 -6.26 59.54
N SER A 166 10.12 -5.27 60.43
CA SER A 166 10.34 -5.34 61.90
C SER A 166 11.64 -6.04 62.33
N SER A 167 12.67 -5.25 62.69
CA SER A 167 13.48 -5.45 63.91
C SER A 167 14.39 -4.25 64.20
N ALA A 168 14.16 -3.68 65.38
CA ALA A 168 15.10 -3.05 66.31
C ALA A 168 16.02 -1.87 65.87
N ILE A 169 15.80 -0.77 66.58
CA ILE A 169 16.71 0.36 66.82
C ILE A 169 18.03 -0.12 67.43
N THR A 170 19.16 0.43 66.98
CA THR A 170 20.25 0.91 67.86
C THR A 170 21.17 1.86 67.07
N THR A 171 21.15 3.12 67.51
CA THR A 171 22.08 4.20 67.19
C THR A 171 23.49 3.85 67.66
N PHE A 172 24.53 4.09 66.86
CA PHE A 172 25.83 4.54 67.39
C PHE A 172 26.62 5.30 66.31
N LEU A 173 27.00 6.53 66.64
CA LEU A 173 27.83 7.46 65.87
C LEU A 173 29.32 7.03 65.91
N PRO A 174 30.19 7.64 65.07
CA PRO A 174 31.43 7.08 64.56
C PRO A 174 32.65 7.41 65.44
N PRO A 175 33.82 6.88 65.12
CA PRO A 175 35.07 7.58 65.32
C PRO A 175 35.66 8.04 63.97
N LYS A 176 35.86 9.36 63.86
CA LYS A 176 36.89 9.96 63.00
C LYS A 176 38.25 9.49 63.49
N ALA A 177 39.19 9.22 62.57
CA ALA A 177 40.51 9.85 62.59
C ALA A 177 41.29 9.48 61.32
N GLU A 178 41.71 10.52 60.60
CA GLU A 178 42.84 10.49 59.66
C GLU A 178 44.15 10.26 60.41
N LYS A 179 45.06 9.49 59.81
CA LYS A 179 46.41 9.95 59.45
C LYS A 179 47.05 8.98 58.47
#